data_AF-A0A8T5DWN4-F1
#
_entry.id   AF-A0A8T5DWN4-F1
#
_cell.length_a   1.000
_cell.length_b   1.000
_cell.length_c   1.000
_cell.angle_alpha   90.00
_cell.angle_beta   90.00
_cell.angle_gamma   90.00
#
_symmetry.space_group_name_H-M   'P 1'
#
loop_
_entity.id
_entity.type
_entity.pdbx_description
1 polymer ?
#
loop_
_entity_poly.entity_id
_entity_poly.type
_entity_poly.pdbx_seq_one_letter_code
_entity_poly.pdbx_strand_id
1 'polypeptide(L)' 'MASGPRYTVKFRRRRAGKTNYHNRLALLLSRKPRLVIRKTNKYIICQIF' A
#
# COMPACT_ATOMS: atom_id res chain seq x y z
N MET A 1 13.64 -1.67 -12.47
CA MET A 1 14.91 -1.24 -11.85
C MET A 1 15.13 0.25 -12.12
N ALA A 2 16.16 0.87 -11.53
CA ALA A 2 16.56 2.21 -11.92
C ALA A 2 17.35 2.12 -13.25
N SER A 3 16.97 2.93 -14.23
CA SER A 3 17.54 2.87 -15.58
C SER A 3 18.53 4.00 -15.87
N GLY A 4 18.72 4.96 -14.95
CA GLY A 4 19.60 6.10 -15.12
C GLY A 4 19.36 7.21 -14.08
N PRO A 5 20.17 8.29 -14.09
CA PRO A 5 20.14 9.34 -13.07
C PRO A 5 18.84 10.14 -13.03
N ARG A 6 18.09 10.21 -14.14
CA ARG A 6 16.76 10.86 -14.20
C ARG A 6 15.59 9.93 -13.87
N TYR A 7 15.82 8.64 -13.63
CA TYR A 7 14.73 7.69 -13.45
C TYR A 7 14.14 7.78 -12.03
N THR A 8 12.90 8.23 -11.94
CA THR A 8 12.17 8.24 -10.66
C THR A 8 11.74 6.83 -10.28
N VAL A 9 12.40 6.28 -9.26
CA VAL A 9 12.09 4.95 -8.75
C VAL A 9 10.75 4.95 -8.04
N LYS A 10 9.85 4.04 -8.46
CA LYS A 10 8.56 3.83 -7.80
C LYS A 10 8.74 3.52 -6.31
N PHE A 11 7.80 3.99 -5.49
CA PHE A 11 7.81 3.74 -4.04
C PHE A 11 7.98 2.26 -3.69
N ARG A 12 8.69 1.98 -2.58
CA ARG A 12 9.01 0.62 -2.13
C ARG A 12 7.81 -0.32 -2.10
N ARG A 13 6.66 0.11 -1.54
CA ARG A 13 5.46 -0.74 -1.44
C ARG A 13 4.77 -0.96 -2.79
N ARG A 14 4.90 -0.03 -3.74
CA ARG A 14 4.41 -0.18 -5.12
C ARG A 14 5.24 -1.22 -5.87
N ARG A 15 6.56 -1.20 -5.70
CA ARG A 15 7.47 -2.21 -6.27
C ARG A 15 7.20 -3.61 -5.72
N ALA A 16 6.88 -3.71 -4.42
CA ALA A 16 6.52 -4.99 -3.79
C ALA A 16 5.05 -5.43 -4.03
N GLY A 17 4.25 -4.66 -4.77
CA GLY A 17 2.83 -4.97 -5.02
C GLY A 17 1.91 -4.91 -3.79
N LYS A 18 2.37 -4.43 -2.63
CA LYS A 18 1.66 -4.53 -1.35
C LYS A 18 0.61 -3.45 -1.11
N THR A 19 0.58 -2.40 -1.94
CA THR A 19 -0.27 -1.21 -1.71
C THR A 19 -0.69 -0.55 -3.01
N ASN A 20 -2.00 -0.30 -3.13
CA ASN A 20 -2.57 0.61 -4.11
C ASN A 20 -2.67 2.02 -3.49
N TYR A 21 -1.91 2.97 -4.04
CA TYR A 21 -1.82 4.33 -3.50
C TYR A 21 -3.06 5.19 -3.83
N HIS A 22 -3.74 4.95 -4.95
CA HIS A 22 -4.96 5.69 -5.30
C HIS A 22 -6.07 5.39 -4.29
N ASN A 23 -6.29 4.10 -3.98
CA ASN A 23 -7.30 3.70 -2.99
C ASN A 23 -6.90 4.14 -1.58
N ARG A 24 -5.60 4.09 -1.24
CA ARG A 24 -5.11 4.52 0.07
C ARG A 24 -5.37 6.01 0.32
N LEU A 25 -5.27 6.85 -0.72
CA LEU A 25 -5.51 8.28 -0.59
C LEU A 25 -6.96 8.56 -0.13
N ALA A 26 -7.96 7.96 -0.79
CA ALA A 26 -9.36 8.11 -0.40
C ALA A 26 -9.63 7.69 1.05
N LEU A 27 -9.01 6.59 1.50
CA LEU A 27 -9.14 6.09 2.87
C LEU A 27 -8.46 7.00 3.91
N LEU A 28 -7.40 7.72 3.55
CA LEU A 28 -6.75 8.67 4.46
C LEU A 28 -7.54 9.99 4.53
N LEU A 29 -8.11 10.42 3.41
CA LEU A 29 -8.92 11.64 3.33
C LEU A 29 -10.17 11.57 4.21
N SER A 30 -10.73 10.37 4.44
CA SER A 30 -11.88 10.20 5.33
C SER A 30 -11.59 10.50 6.80
N ARG A 31 -10.30 10.58 7.22
CA ARG A 31 -9.82 10.82 8.60
C ARG A 31 -10.34 9.83 9.65
N LYS A 32 -10.98 8.74 9.22
CA LYS A 32 -11.47 7.69 10.12
C LYS A 32 -10.39 6.63 10.33
N PRO A 33 -10.42 5.92 11.48
CA PRO A 33 -9.62 4.73 11.65
C PRO A 33 -9.85 3.74 10.51
N ARG A 34 -8.78 3.11 10.03
CA ARG A 34 -8.81 2.25 8.85
C ARG A 34 -8.66 0.80 9.27
N LEU A 35 -9.65 -0.03 8.95
CA LEU A 35 -9.51 -1.47 9.06
C LEU A 35 -8.73 -2.02 7.86
N VAL A 36 -7.49 -2.43 8.11
CA VAL A 36 -6.62 -3.06 7.11
C VAL A 36 -6.77 -4.57 7.20
N ILE A 37 -7.34 -5.16 6.16
CA ILE A 37 -7.50 -6.61 6.02
C ILE A 37 -6.40 -7.15 5.11
N ARG A 38 -5.68 -8.19 5.54
CA ARG A 38 -4.65 -8.88 4.77
C ARG A 38 -4.93 -10.38 4.75
N LYS A 39 -5.10 -10.94 3.56
CA LYS A 39 -5.21 -12.37 3.34
C LYS A 39 -3.83 -12.99 3.16
N THR A 40 -3.61 -14.12 3.83
CA THR A 40 -2.53 -15.07 3.56
C THR A 40 -3.15 -16.39 3.12
N ASN A 41 -2.33 -17.39 2.79
CA ASN A 41 -2.85 -18.70 2.35
C ASN A 41 -3.65 -19.41 3.45
N LYS A 42 -3.31 -19.20 4.73
CA LYS A 42 -3.93 -19.89 5.87
C LYS A 42 -4.75 -18.97 6.78
N TYR A 43 -4.40 -17.69 6.85
CA TYR A 43 -4.98 -16.76 7.83
C TYR A 43 -5.44 -15.45 7.19
N ILE A 44 -6.41 -14.81 7.84
CA ILE A 44 -6.82 -13.43 7.59
C ILE A 44 -6.38 -12.59 8.78
N ILE A 45 -5.67 -11.50 8.51
CA ILE A 45 -5.19 -10.55 9.50
C ILE A 45 -6.01 -9.28 9.39
N CYS A 46 -6.58 -8.82 10.50
CA CYS A 46 -7.35 -7.59 10.61
C CYS A 46 -6.66 -6.64 11.59
N GLN A 47 -6.40 -5.40 11.17
CA GLN A 47 -5.70 -4.39 11.97
C GLN A 47 -6.42 -3.05 11.88
N ILE A 48 -6.61 -2.36 13.02
CA ILE A 48 -7.15 -1.00 13.06
C ILE A 48 -5.97 -0.03 13.18
N PHE A 49 -5.92 0.95 12.28
CA PHE A 49 -4.93 2.04 12.25
C PHE A 49 -5.60 3.39 12.39
#